data_AF-Q0YRH6-F1
#
_entry.id   AF-Q0YRH6-F1
#
_cell.length_a   1.000
_cell.length_b   1.000
_cell.length_c   1.000
_cell.angle_alpha   90.00
_cell.angle_beta   90.00
_cell.angle_gamma   90.00
#
_symmetry.space_group_name_H-M   'P 1'
#
loop_
_entity.id
_entity.type
_entity.pdbx_description
1 polymer ?
#
loop_
_entity_poly.entity_id
_entity_poly.type
_entity_poly.pdbx_seq_one_letter_code
_entity_poly.pdbx_strand_id
1 'polypeptide(L)'
;MKAREITFQDIMIGVDGKEDIDCSNKGLTSLEGCPEIIAGHFNASGNQLKSLEGGPLEVYGHFDCSNNQLTTLEGLPHKIHGDFDCSGNRLPSLKGGPKKVKGNFDCSGNQLITLLGGPNKVGGDFICSDNHLTSLEGIPGEVFDCDCSNNLLKMLDGAPDQVLGDFNCSNNQLTSLAGISAFILGDFSCDSNWLTSLKGGPVEVYGDFVCSNNQLASLKGAPVVVGGNFSCAANQISSLIGAPQEVIDFDCSHNQLTKLDGSSEKVSGNFDCSDNCLTSLKGAPEKVKGNFVCSKNKLTSLKGSVKKIKGNFDCTGNPFLTLDGSIKKVGGNFICTEHAGLFNEKKVRAVCTVKGLYIEAPL
;
A
#
# COMPACT_ATOMS: atom_id res chain seq x y z
N MET A 1 2.02 -31.49 -33.15
CA MET A 1 1.96 -30.38 -34.13
C MET A 1 2.63 -29.19 -33.49
N LYS A 2 3.63 -28.56 -34.14
CA LYS A 2 4.09 -27.24 -33.69
C LYS A 2 2.91 -26.27 -33.84
N ALA A 3 2.63 -25.46 -32.82
CA ALA A 3 1.66 -24.39 -32.96
C ALA A 3 2.08 -23.51 -34.15
N ARG A 4 1.12 -23.12 -34.99
CA ARG A 4 1.37 -22.22 -36.12
C ARG A 4 1.81 -20.87 -35.54
N GLU A 5 2.90 -20.33 -36.07
CA GLU A 5 3.34 -18.98 -35.77
C GLU A 5 2.31 -17.97 -36.31
N ILE A 6 1.92 -17.01 -35.47
CA ILE A 6 1.02 -15.91 -35.81
C ILE A 6 1.85 -14.64 -35.67
N THR A 7 2.22 -14.03 -36.79
CA THR A 7 3.09 -12.86 -36.84
C THR A 7 2.29 -11.56 -36.82
N PHE A 8 2.95 -10.43 -36.53
CA PHE A 8 2.35 -9.11 -36.69
C PHE A 8 1.88 -8.91 -38.14
N GLN A 9 2.70 -9.27 -39.13
CA GLN A 9 2.36 -9.12 -40.55
C GLN A 9 1.11 -9.92 -40.97
N ASP A 10 0.88 -11.10 -40.38
CA ASP A 10 -0.30 -11.92 -40.66
C ASP A 10 -1.61 -11.23 -40.25
N ILE A 11 -1.56 -10.40 -39.19
CA ILE A 11 -2.74 -9.86 -38.52
C ILE A 11 -2.93 -8.36 -38.78
N MET A 12 -1.85 -7.59 -38.86
CA MET A 12 -1.84 -6.12 -38.89
C MET A 12 -1.46 -5.60 -40.28
N ILE A 13 -2.29 -5.91 -41.28
CA ILE A 13 -2.01 -5.62 -42.69
C ILE A 13 -2.05 -4.11 -42.97
N GLY A 14 -0.96 -3.57 -43.56
CA GLY A 14 -0.90 -2.20 -44.08
C GLY A 14 -0.64 -1.11 -43.05
N VAL A 15 -0.23 -1.48 -41.83
CA VAL A 15 0.12 -0.53 -40.77
C VAL A 15 1.53 0.04 -41.00
N ASP A 16 1.69 1.36 -40.95
CA ASP A 16 2.91 2.08 -41.38
C ASP A 16 3.68 2.81 -40.27
N GLY A 17 3.29 2.66 -38.99
CA GLY A 17 4.00 3.19 -37.83
C GLY A 17 3.84 4.69 -37.57
N LYS A 18 3.03 5.41 -38.36
CA LYS A 18 2.86 6.88 -38.21
C LYS A 18 1.95 7.31 -37.07
N GLU A 19 1.19 6.38 -36.51
CA GLU A 19 0.23 6.60 -35.43
C GLU A 19 0.41 5.52 -34.35
N ASP A 20 -0.54 5.44 -33.42
CA ASP A 20 -0.60 4.37 -32.44
C ASP A 20 -0.85 3.01 -33.12
N ILE A 21 -0.21 1.97 -32.60
CA ILE A 21 -0.41 0.59 -33.02
C ILE A 21 -0.87 -0.22 -31.81
N ASP A 22 -2.09 -0.75 -31.90
CA ASP A 22 -2.63 -1.71 -30.94
C ASP A 22 -2.78 -3.09 -31.59
N CYS A 23 -1.91 -4.00 -31.18
CA CYS A 23 -1.91 -5.41 -31.54
C CYS A 23 -2.15 -6.33 -30.34
N SER A 24 -2.75 -5.80 -29.26
CA SER A 24 -3.03 -6.54 -28.04
C SER A 24 -4.07 -7.65 -28.24
N ASN A 25 -3.93 -8.75 -27.48
CA ASN A 25 -4.91 -9.85 -27.42
C ASN A 25 -5.22 -10.53 -28.77
N LYS A 26 -4.27 -10.57 -29.70
CA LYS A 26 -4.44 -11.16 -31.04
C LYS A 26 -3.86 -12.57 -31.18
N GLY A 27 -3.31 -13.12 -30.09
CA GLY A 27 -2.67 -14.43 -30.09
C GLY A 27 -1.33 -14.45 -30.82
N LEU A 28 -0.67 -13.29 -30.95
CA LEU A 28 0.62 -13.18 -31.63
C LEU A 28 1.67 -14.02 -30.92
N THR A 29 2.52 -14.68 -31.71
CA THR A 29 3.69 -15.41 -31.22
C THR A 29 5.01 -14.76 -31.67
N SER A 30 4.95 -13.83 -32.63
CA SER A 30 6.09 -13.08 -33.17
C SER A 30 5.64 -11.68 -33.58
N LEU A 31 6.55 -10.69 -33.47
CA LEU A 31 6.34 -9.33 -33.96
C LEU A 31 6.86 -9.11 -35.38
N GLU A 32 7.29 -10.18 -36.07
CA GLU A 32 7.80 -10.09 -37.44
C GLU A 32 6.90 -9.27 -38.37
N GLY A 33 7.53 -8.31 -39.06
CA GLY A 33 6.88 -7.36 -39.96
C GLY A 33 6.30 -6.11 -39.28
N CYS A 34 6.56 -5.91 -37.99
CA CYS A 34 6.28 -4.64 -37.32
C CYS A 34 7.13 -3.50 -37.93
N PRO A 35 6.58 -2.28 -38.09
CA PRO A 35 7.37 -1.11 -38.47
C PRO A 35 8.51 -0.86 -37.47
N GLU A 36 9.71 -0.51 -37.98
CA GLU A 36 10.89 -0.26 -37.13
C GLU A 36 10.73 0.98 -36.23
N ILE A 37 9.97 1.98 -36.68
CA ILE A 37 9.73 3.23 -35.95
C ILE A 37 8.24 3.43 -35.79
N ILE A 38 7.81 3.71 -34.56
CA ILE A 38 6.42 4.03 -34.23
C ILE A 38 6.36 5.42 -33.62
N ALA A 39 5.64 6.33 -34.28
CA ALA A 39 5.48 7.71 -33.84
C ALA A 39 4.54 7.85 -32.63
N GLY A 40 3.60 6.91 -32.47
CA GLY A 40 2.65 6.85 -31.37
C GLY A 40 3.01 5.81 -30.29
N HIS A 41 1.98 5.30 -29.63
CA HIS A 41 2.02 4.20 -28.68
C HIS A 41 2.08 2.84 -29.39
N PHE A 42 2.76 1.87 -28.81
CA PHE A 42 2.80 0.48 -29.28
C PHE A 42 2.30 -0.45 -28.18
N ASN A 43 1.15 -1.09 -28.41
CA ASN A 43 0.57 -2.05 -27.48
C ASN A 43 0.58 -3.45 -28.10
N ALA A 44 1.38 -4.35 -27.52
CA ALA A 44 1.49 -5.76 -27.86
C ALA A 44 1.07 -6.68 -26.70
N SER A 45 0.32 -6.16 -25.72
CA SER A 45 -0.06 -6.88 -24.51
C SER A 45 -1.00 -8.08 -24.76
N GLY A 46 -1.04 -9.02 -23.81
CA GLY A 46 -2.03 -10.10 -23.82
C GLY A 46 -1.84 -11.10 -24.97
N ASN A 47 -0.61 -11.29 -25.43
CA ASN A 47 -0.27 -12.19 -26.53
C ASN A 47 0.51 -13.43 -26.01
N GLN A 48 1.15 -14.17 -26.92
CA GLN A 48 1.95 -15.38 -26.62
C GLN A 48 3.41 -15.19 -27.02
N LEU A 49 3.89 -13.95 -27.03
CA LEU A 49 5.25 -13.60 -27.42
C LEU A 49 6.26 -14.18 -26.43
N LYS A 50 7.35 -14.75 -26.94
CA LYS A 50 8.48 -15.29 -26.13
C LYS A 50 9.73 -14.42 -26.18
N SER A 51 9.86 -13.64 -27.24
CA SER A 51 10.84 -12.58 -27.44
C SER A 51 10.15 -11.40 -28.12
N LEU A 52 10.84 -10.26 -28.17
CA LEU A 52 10.39 -9.07 -28.88
C LEU A 52 11.16 -8.89 -30.21
N GLU A 53 11.79 -9.96 -30.68
CA GLU A 53 12.44 -9.99 -31.98
C GLU A 53 11.45 -9.66 -33.11
N GLY A 54 11.88 -8.84 -34.06
CA GLY A 54 11.03 -8.29 -35.12
C GLY A 54 10.11 -7.14 -34.68
N GLY A 55 10.13 -6.75 -33.40
CA GLY A 55 9.43 -5.59 -32.88
C GLY A 55 10.06 -4.25 -33.31
N PRO A 56 9.42 -3.12 -32.97
CA PRO A 56 9.92 -1.80 -33.32
C PRO A 56 11.23 -1.50 -32.57
N LEU A 57 12.14 -0.77 -33.22
CA LEU A 57 13.43 -0.33 -32.66
C LEU A 57 13.33 1.04 -31.97
N GLU A 58 12.33 1.85 -32.30
CA GLU A 58 12.06 3.13 -31.67
C GLU A 58 10.55 3.36 -31.53
N VAL A 59 10.11 3.73 -30.32
CA VAL A 59 8.73 4.09 -30.02
C VAL A 59 8.71 5.44 -29.30
N TYR A 60 8.03 6.41 -29.91
CA TYR A 60 7.95 7.78 -29.39
C TYR A 60 6.89 7.94 -28.30
N GLY A 61 5.92 7.03 -28.23
CA GLY A 61 4.91 6.95 -27.17
C GLY A 61 5.26 5.94 -26.07
N HIS A 62 4.22 5.23 -25.63
CA HIS A 62 4.28 4.16 -24.62
C HIS A 62 4.57 2.84 -25.33
N PHE A 63 5.31 1.94 -24.69
CA PHE A 63 5.54 0.59 -25.17
C PHE A 63 5.00 -0.39 -24.13
N ASP A 64 3.96 -1.11 -24.50
CA ASP A 64 3.32 -2.13 -23.65
C ASP A 64 3.51 -3.52 -24.28
N CYS A 65 4.25 -4.37 -23.59
CA CYS A 65 4.40 -5.79 -23.90
C CYS A 65 3.97 -6.70 -22.75
N SER A 66 3.12 -6.17 -21.87
CA SER A 66 2.64 -6.88 -20.69
C SER A 66 1.90 -8.16 -21.04
N ASN A 67 1.75 -9.06 -20.06
CA ASN A 67 0.90 -10.24 -20.16
C ASN A 67 1.24 -11.14 -21.38
N ASN A 68 2.52 -11.49 -21.52
CA ASN A 68 3.05 -12.34 -22.57
C ASN A 68 3.80 -13.55 -21.96
N GLN A 69 4.68 -14.19 -22.72
CA GLN A 69 5.53 -15.30 -22.27
C GLN A 69 7.02 -14.95 -22.41
N LEU A 70 7.36 -13.66 -22.34
CA LEU A 70 8.72 -13.19 -22.57
C LEU A 70 9.67 -13.75 -21.53
N THR A 71 10.81 -14.28 -22.01
CA THR A 71 11.91 -14.74 -21.15
C THR A 71 13.16 -13.84 -21.27
N THR A 72 13.12 -12.86 -22.16
CA THR A 72 14.17 -11.88 -22.38
C THR A 72 13.57 -10.57 -22.90
N LEU A 73 14.24 -9.47 -22.62
CA LEU A 73 13.96 -8.15 -23.18
C LEU A 73 14.90 -7.82 -24.36
N GLU A 74 15.67 -8.79 -24.87
CA GLU A 74 16.44 -8.60 -26.11
C GLU A 74 15.52 -8.33 -27.31
N GLY A 75 15.98 -7.47 -28.22
CA GLY A 75 15.22 -7.05 -29.41
C GLY A 75 14.38 -5.79 -29.23
N LEU A 76 14.46 -5.13 -28.08
CA LEU A 76 13.66 -3.95 -27.73
C LEU A 76 14.20 -2.61 -28.21
N PRO A 77 13.37 -1.55 -28.20
CA PRO A 77 13.82 -0.19 -28.38
C PRO A 77 14.82 0.20 -27.29
N HIS A 78 15.92 0.83 -27.72
CA HIS A 78 16.95 1.32 -26.79
C HIS A 78 16.52 2.57 -26.02
N LYS A 79 15.43 3.24 -26.44
CA LYS A 79 14.93 4.48 -25.86
C LYS A 79 13.41 4.54 -25.98
N ILE A 80 12.75 4.78 -24.84
CA ILE A 80 11.30 4.94 -24.76
C ILE A 80 10.99 6.34 -24.25
N HIS A 81 10.13 7.06 -24.97
CA HIS A 81 9.80 8.46 -24.69
C HIS A 81 8.57 8.62 -23.79
N GLY A 82 7.73 7.59 -23.67
CA GLY A 82 6.66 7.49 -22.67
C GLY A 82 7.00 6.44 -21.61
N ASP A 83 6.02 5.58 -21.37
CA ASP A 83 6.05 4.48 -20.39
C ASP A 83 6.53 3.20 -21.04
N PHE A 84 7.09 2.32 -20.24
CA PHE A 84 7.49 0.98 -20.66
C PHE A 84 6.91 -0.04 -19.69
N ASP A 85 6.00 -0.87 -20.20
CA ASP A 85 5.34 -1.93 -19.44
C ASP A 85 5.75 -3.30 -20.00
N CYS A 86 6.45 -4.08 -19.19
CA CYS A 86 6.77 -5.49 -19.44
C CYS A 86 6.23 -6.43 -18.35
N SER A 87 5.21 -5.99 -17.63
CA SER A 87 4.59 -6.73 -16.53
C SER A 87 3.97 -8.06 -16.97
N GLY A 88 3.74 -8.98 -16.04
CA GLY A 88 3.03 -10.24 -16.32
C GLY A 88 3.74 -11.14 -17.34
N ASN A 89 5.05 -11.27 -17.24
CA ASN A 89 5.88 -12.06 -18.14
C ASN A 89 6.66 -13.15 -17.35
N ARG A 90 7.72 -13.73 -17.95
CA ARG A 90 8.56 -14.76 -17.33
C ARG A 90 10.03 -14.32 -17.33
N LEU A 91 10.28 -13.03 -17.17
CA LEU A 91 11.62 -12.46 -17.25
C LEU A 91 12.44 -12.86 -16.02
N PRO A 92 13.61 -13.50 -16.19
CA PRO A 92 14.53 -13.77 -15.09
C PRO A 92 15.46 -12.57 -14.79
N SER A 93 15.59 -11.63 -15.73
CA SER A 93 16.37 -10.40 -15.58
C SER A 93 15.86 -9.32 -16.53
N LEU A 94 16.21 -8.06 -16.26
CA LEU A 94 15.89 -6.91 -17.11
C LEU A 94 16.92 -6.64 -18.23
N LYS A 95 17.90 -7.53 -18.40
CA LYS A 95 18.92 -7.38 -19.45
C LYS A 95 18.27 -7.34 -20.84
N GLY A 96 18.78 -6.46 -21.70
CA GLY A 96 18.20 -6.19 -23.03
C GLY A 96 17.15 -5.06 -23.03
N GLY A 97 16.58 -4.72 -21.87
CA GLY A 97 15.60 -3.65 -21.73
C GLY A 97 16.13 -2.23 -21.94
N PRO A 98 15.22 -1.23 -22.00
CA PRO A 98 15.60 0.17 -22.18
C PRO A 98 16.47 0.66 -21.01
N LYS A 99 17.48 1.48 -21.32
CA LYS A 99 18.35 2.07 -20.28
C LYS A 99 17.80 3.34 -19.66
N LYS A 100 16.89 4.01 -20.38
CA LYS A 100 16.22 5.24 -19.95
C LYS A 100 14.76 5.18 -20.37
N VAL A 101 13.88 5.48 -19.42
CA VAL A 101 12.43 5.59 -19.62
C VAL A 101 12.03 6.96 -19.11
N LYS A 102 11.25 7.71 -19.90
CA LYS A 102 10.86 9.08 -19.51
C LYS A 102 9.64 9.11 -18.61
N GLY A 103 8.69 8.19 -18.80
CA GLY A 103 7.54 8.02 -17.93
C GLY A 103 7.77 6.87 -16.94
N ASN A 104 6.77 6.02 -16.81
CA ASN A 104 6.71 4.91 -15.87
C ASN A 104 7.40 3.67 -16.42
N PHE A 105 8.02 2.89 -15.53
CA PHE A 105 8.61 1.59 -15.84
C PHE A 105 7.96 0.51 -14.98
N ASP A 106 7.21 -0.38 -15.61
CA ASP A 106 6.54 -1.50 -14.95
C ASP A 106 7.16 -2.82 -15.39
N CYS A 107 7.75 -3.54 -14.44
CA CYS A 107 8.26 -4.89 -14.60
C CYS A 107 7.66 -5.90 -13.61
N SER A 108 6.48 -5.57 -13.07
CA SER A 108 5.79 -6.40 -12.08
C SER A 108 5.39 -7.78 -12.62
N GLY A 109 5.10 -8.74 -11.74
CA GLY A 109 4.58 -10.05 -12.13
C GLY A 109 5.53 -10.84 -13.03
N ASN A 110 6.82 -10.88 -12.67
CA ASN A 110 7.88 -11.56 -13.42
C ASN A 110 8.62 -12.58 -12.52
N GLN A 111 9.79 -13.04 -12.96
CA GLN A 111 10.65 -13.97 -12.21
C GLN A 111 11.98 -13.32 -11.83
N LEU A 112 11.98 -12.00 -11.63
CA LEU A 112 13.19 -11.23 -11.37
C LEU A 112 13.72 -11.56 -9.98
N ILE A 113 15.03 -11.83 -9.91
CA ILE A 113 15.78 -11.95 -8.63
C ILE A 113 16.65 -10.71 -8.35
N THR A 114 16.82 -9.85 -9.35
CA THR A 114 17.60 -8.61 -9.30
C THR A 114 17.07 -7.61 -10.32
N LEU A 115 17.19 -6.32 -10.03
CA LEU A 115 16.89 -5.22 -10.97
C LEU A 115 18.12 -4.83 -11.82
N LEU A 116 19.28 -5.43 -11.57
CA LEU A 116 20.48 -5.22 -12.37
C LEU A 116 20.21 -5.50 -13.85
N GLY A 117 20.59 -4.54 -14.69
CA GLY A 117 20.35 -4.58 -16.13
C GLY A 117 19.13 -3.77 -16.58
N GLY A 118 18.28 -3.32 -15.66
CA GLY A 118 17.15 -2.41 -15.93
C GLY A 118 17.57 -0.97 -16.28
N PRO A 119 16.58 -0.06 -16.38
CA PRO A 119 16.85 1.34 -16.64
C PRO A 119 17.54 1.99 -15.44
N ASN A 120 18.54 2.83 -15.69
CA ASN A 120 19.21 3.61 -14.65
C ASN A 120 18.60 5.02 -14.47
N LYS A 121 17.61 5.35 -15.29
CA LYS A 121 16.83 6.58 -15.20
C LYS A 121 15.39 6.29 -15.63
N VAL A 122 14.47 6.56 -14.71
CA VAL A 122 13.02 6.53 -14.91
C VAL A 122 12.50 7.89 -14.48
N GLY A 123 11.58 8.48 -15.26
CA GLY A 123 11.09 9.85 -14.98
C GLY A 123 9.79 9.89 -14.18
N GLY A 124 9.07 8.77 -14.11
CA GLY A 124 7.90 8.59 -13.27
C GLY A 124 8.10 7.41 -12.31
N ASP A 125 7.14 6.50 -12.32
CA ASP A 125 7.01 5.44 -11.34
C ASP A 125 7.87 4.23 -11.70
N PHE A 126 8.43 3.58 -10.68
CA PHE A 126 9.15 2.32 -10.82
C PHE A 126 8.38 1.21 -10.11
N ILE A 127 7.75 0.33 -10.89
CA ILE A 127 6.88 -0.73 -10.41
C ILE A 127 7.57 -2.07 -10.67
N CYS A 128 7.91 -2.78 -9.60
CA CYS A 128 8.64 -4.05 -9.63
C CYS A 128 8.05 -5.10 -8.68
N SER A 129 6.78 -4.92 -8.32
CA SER A 129 6.03 -5.81 -7.45
C SER A 129 5.86 -7.21 -8.04
N ASP A 130 5.49 -8.18 -7.21
CA ASP A 130 5.19 -9.56 -7.63
C ASP A 130 6.37 -10.22 -8.37
N ASN A 131 7.53 -10.23 -7.74
CA ASN A 131 8.77 -10.81 -8.25
C ASN A 131 9.45 -11.67 -7.15
N HIS A 132 10.71 -12.05 -7.36
CA HIS A 132 11.51 -12.83 -6.41
C HIS A 132 12.73 -12.03 -5.93
N LEU A 133 12.62 -10.69 -5.88
CA LEU A 133 13.71 -9.80 -5.52
C LEU A 133 14.13 -10.01 -4.07
N THR A 134 15.44 -10.02 -3.83
CA THR A 134 16.03 -10.11 -2.49
C THR A 134 16.78 -8.83 -2.07
N SER A 135 17.04 -7.95 -3.03
CA SER A 135 17.51 -6.57 -2.85
C SER A 135 16.89 -5.66 -3.93
N LEU A 136 16.97 -4.34 -3.74
CA LEU A 136 16.57 -3.34 -4.72
C LEU A 136 17.74 -2.82 -5.56
N GLU A 137 18.91 -3.46 -5.46
CA GLU A 137 20.09 -3.08 -6.24
C GLU A 137 19.77 -3.07 -7.75
N GLY A 138 20.00 -1.91 -8.37
CA GLY A 138 19.71 -1.66 -9.78
C GLY A 138 18.53 -0.74 -10.02
N ILE A 139 17.76 -0.37 -8.99
CA ILE A 139 16.73 0.69 -9.10
C ILE A 139 17.40 2.06 -9.34
N PRO A 140 16.76 2.99 -10.08
CA PRO A 140 17.22 4.37 -10.16
C PRO A 140 17.26 5.05 -8.79
N GLY A 141 18.25 5.92 -8.57
CA GLY A 141 18.39 6.64 -7.30
C GLY A 141 17.28 7.67 -7.03
N GLU A 142 16.55 8.09 -8.06
CA GLU A 142 15.40 8.99 -7.95
C GLU A 142 14.26 8.43 -8.80
N VAL A 143 13.08 8.32 -8.20
CA VAL A 143 11.82 7.91 -8.82
C VAL A 143 10.68 8.74 -8.26
N PHE A 144 9.55 8.80 -8.97
CA PHE A 144 8.35 9.44 -8.42
C PHE A 144 7.71 8.52 -7.37
N ASP A 145 7.04 7.45 -7.81
CA ASP A 145 6.57 6.37 -6.95
C ASP A 145 7.46 5.12 -7.08
N CYS A 146 7.52 4.31 -6.02
CA CYS A 146 8.22 3.03 -6.00
C CYS A 146 7.34 1.94 -5.40
N ASP A 147 6.97 0.96 -6.21
CA ASP A 147 6.30 -0.25 -5.73
C ASP A 147 7.21 -1.47 -5.88
N CYS A 148 7.62 -2.01 -4.73
CA CYS A 148 8.41 -3.23 -4.61
C CYS A 148 7.73 -4.28 -3.74
N SER A 149 6.41 -4.19 -3.60
CA SER A 149 5.61 -5.12 -2.81
C SER A 149 5.65 -6.54 -3.36
N ASN A 150 5.25 -7.53 -2.56
CA ASN A 150 5.16 -8.93 -2.98
C ASN A 150 6.48 -9.48 -3.56
N ASN A 151 7.55 -9.36 -2.77
CA ASN A 151 8.89 -9.85 -3.11
C ASN A 151 9.48 -10.66 -1.93
N LEU A 152 10.77 -10.94 -1.95
CA LEU A 152 11.49 -11.68 -0.92
C LEU A 152 12.51 -10.79 -0.18
N LEU A 153 12.27 -9.46 -0.14
CA LEU A 153 13.17 -8.49 0.45
C LEU A 153 13.25 -8.71 1.97
N LYS A 154 14.49 -8.77 2.49
CA LYS A 154 14.74 -8.85 3.95
C LYS A 154 15.15 -7.50 4.55
N MET A 155 15.63 -6.61 3.68
CA MET A 155 16.09 -5.25 3.95
C MET A 155 15.80 -4.41 2.69
N LEU A 156 15.85 -3.09 2.82
CA LEU A 156 15.65 -2.15 1.70
C LEU A 156 16.99 -1.69 1.10
N ASP A 157 17.99 -2.57 1.07
CA ASP A 157 19.29 -2.26 0.48
C ASP A 157 19.15 -1.99 -1.02
N GLY A 158 19.69 -0.85 -1.44
CA GLY A 158 19.59 -0.37 -2.81
C GLY A 158 18.26 0.27 -3.15
N ALA A 159 17.41 0.63 -2.18
CA ALA A 159 16.24 1.47 -2.43
C ALA A 159 16.63 2.82 -3.05
N PRO A 160 15.70 3.53 -3.72
CA PRO A 160 15.97 4.86 -4.24
C PRO A 160 16.39 5.83 -3.12
N ASP A 161 17.37 6.68 -3.40
CA ASP A 161 17.80 7.76 -2.51
C ASP A 161 16.69 8.81 -2.33
N GLN A 162 15.83 8.98 -3.36
CA GLN A 162 14.71 9.91 -3.38
C GLN A 162 13.47 9.28 -3.98
N VAL A 163 12.35 9.45 -3.27
CA VAL A 163 11.00 9.04 -3.68
C VAL A 163 10.11 10.27 -3.49
N LEU A 164 9.54 10.77 -4.59
CA LEU A 164 8.77 12.03 -4.60
C LEU A 164 7.27 11.84 -4.38
N GLY A 165 6.78 10.61 -4.43
CA GLY A 165 5.42 10.24 -4.06
C GLY A 165 5.44 9.04 -3.13
N ASP A 166 4.84 7.93 -3.56
CA ASP A 166 4.53 6.77 -2.74
C ASP A 166 5.66 5.75 -2.70
N PHE A 167 5.85 5.11 -1.55
CA PHE A 167 6.77 3.98 -1.39
C PHE A 167 6.05 2.77 -0.79
N ASN A 168 5.86 1.72 -1.59
CA ASN A 168 5.24 0.48 -1.17
C ASN A 168 6.28 -0.66 -1.13
N CYS A 169 6.56 -1.15 0.08
CA CYS A 169 7.37 -2.35 0.33
C CYS A 169 6.60 -3.42 1.14
N SER A 170 5.27 -3.39 1.06
CA SER A 170 4.40 -4.38 1.72
C SER A 170 4.66 -5.81 1.23
N ASN A 171 4.20 -6.80 2.01
CA ASN A 171 4.23 -8.21 1.61
C ASN A 171 5.63 -8.70 1.23
N ASN A 172 6.59 -8.46 2.12
CA ASN A 172 7.99 -8.88 1.98
C ASN A 172 8.42 -9.66 3.24
N GLN A 173 9.72 -9.82 3.43
CA GLN A 173 10.32 -10.48 4.60
C GLN A 173 11.14 -9.49 5.43
N LEU A 174 10.78 -8.20 5.39
CA LEU A 174 11.55 -7.13 6.01
C LEU A 174 11.62 -7.31 7.52
N THR A 175 12.83 -7.20 8.06
CA THR A 175 13.07 -7.19 9.51
C THR A 175 13.53 -5.82 10.03
N SER A 176 13.85 -4.91 9.11
CA SER A 176 14.27 -3.54 9.33
C SER A 176 13.84 -2.67 8.15
N LEU A 177 13.58 -1.39 8.41
CA LEU A 177 13.31 -0.37 7.38
C LEU A 177 14.57 0.42 6.99
N ALA A 178 15.74 0.08 7.55
CA ALA A 178 16.99 0.76 7.20
C ALA A 178 17.28 0.66 5.69
N GLY A 179 17.85 1.74 5.14
CA GLY A 179 18.21 1.84 3.72
C GLY A 179 17.28 2.73 2.89
N ILE A 180 16.17 3.19 3.46
CA ILE A 180 15.23 4.10 2.79
C ILE A 180 15.47 5.58 3.13
N SER A 181 14.97 6.47 2.27
CA SER A 181 14.90 7.91 2.52
C SER A 181 14.20 8.22 3.85
N ALA A 182 14.74 9.20 4.59
CA ALA A 182 14.13 9.70 5.81
C ALA A 182 12.83 10.50 5.55
N PHE A 183 12.57 10.91 4.30
CA PHE A 183 11.44 11.73 3.91
C PHE A 183 10.70 11.07 2.74
N ILE A 184 9.39 10.90 2.88
CA ILE A 184 8.48 10.37 1.85
C ILE A 184 7.33 11.38 1.69
N LEU A 185 7.15 11.89 0.48
CA LEU A 185 6.16 12.95 0.21
C LEU A 185 4.74 12.41 0.03
N GLY A 186 4.59 11.16 -0.41
CA GLY A 186 3.31 10.48 -0.50
C GLY A 186 3.12 9.49 0.64
N ASP A 187 2.53 8.36 0.32
CA ASP A 187 2.21 7.27 1.23
C ASP A 187 3.43 6.35 1.44
N PHE A 188 3.54 5.78 2.64
CA PHE A 188 4.53 4.77 2.96
C PHE A 188 3.84 3.51 3.49
N SER A 189 3.90 2.43 2.73
CA SER A 189 3.41 1.13 3.17
C SER A 189 4.54 0.12 3.38
N CYS A 190 4.59 -0.43 4.59
CA CYS A 190 5.45 -1.55 4.98
C CYS A 190 4.67 -2.66 5.68
N ASP A 191 3.37 -2.76 5.39
CA ASP A 191 2.50 -3.78 5.99
C ASP A 191 2.90 -5.20 5.58
N SER A 192 2.47 -6.19 6.38
CA SER A 192 2.63 -7.61 6.05
C SER A 192 4.11 -8.01 5.89
N ASN A 193 4.91 -7.67 6.90
CA ASN A 193 6.35 -7.96 6.98
C ASN A 193 6.68 -8.61 8.34
N TRP A 194 7.98 -8.74 8.66
CA TRP A 194 8.46 -9.29 9.94
C TRP A 194 9.13 -8.22 10.80
N LEU A 195 8.67 -6.96 10.71
CA LEU A 195 9.24 -5.85 11.45
C LEU A 195 8.96 -6.00 12.95
N THR A 196 10.01 -5.88 13.75
CA THR A 196 9.91 -5.82 15.22
C THR A 196 10.08 -4.40 15.75
N SER A 197 10.55 -3.47 14.90
CA SER A 197 10.70 -2.05 15.18
C SER A 197 10.60 -1.26 13.88
N LEU A 198 10.13 -0.02 13.97
CA LEU A 198 10.10 0.94 12.85
C LEU A 198 11.40 1.77 12.74
N LYS A 199 12.38 1.53 13.62
CA LYS A 199 13.67 2.21 13.56
C LYS A 199 14.33 2.05 12.19
N GLY A 200 14.87 3.15 11.68
CA GLY A 200 15.52 3.19 10.37
C GLY A 200 14.57 3.47 9.21
N GLY A 201 13.25 3.51 9.45
CA GLY A 201 12.27 3.98 8.46
C GLY A 201 12.21 5.50 8.33
N PRO A 202 11.27 6.02 7.52
CA PRO A 202 11.12 7.44 7.32
C PRO A 202 10.74 8.16 8.63
N VAL A 203 11.28 9.35 8.79
CA VAL A 203 11.03 10.24 9.94
C VAL A 203 9.80 11.11 9.67
N GLU A 204 9.60 11.50 8.41
CA GLU A 204 8.44 12.27 7.95
C GLU A 204 7.79 11.59 6.75
N VAL A 205 6.49 11.37 6.85
CA VAL A 205 5.63 10.88 5.76
C VAL A 205 4.47 11.85 5.60
N TYR A 206 4.32 12.42 4.41
CA TYR A 206 3.32 13.47 4.20
C TYR A 206 1.95 12.93 3.75
N GLY A 207 1.89 11.66 3.36
CA GLY A 207 0.66 10.88 3.17
C GLY A 207 0.38 9.92 4.33
N ASP A 208 -0.15 8.75 3.98
CA ASP A 208 -0.50 7.66 4.88
C ASP A 208 0.75 6.85 5.30
N PHE A 209 0.77 6.38 6.54
CA PHE A 209 1.79 5.46 7.04
C PHE A 209 1.12 4.16 7.51
N VAL A 210 1.38 3.07 6.78
CA VAL A 210 0.76 1.77 7.01
C VAL A 210 1.84 0.75 7.40
N CYS A 211 1.82 0.29 8.65
CA CYS A 211 2.74 -0.72 9.20
C CYS A 211 2.01 -1.92 9.82
N SER A 212 0.80 -2.18 9.35
CA SER A 212 -0.05 -3.26 9.85
C SER A 212 0.51 -4.66 9.57
N ASN A 213 0.02 -5.68 10.27
CA ASN A 213 0.45 -7.08 10.09
C ASN A 213 1.97 -7.29 10.21
N ASN A 214 2.53 -6.80 11.32
CA ASN A 214 3.95 -6.96 11.65
C ASN A 214 4.09 -7.58 13.06
N GLN A 215 5.30 -7.53 13.63
CA GLN A 215 5.61 -8.06 14.96
C GLN A 215 6.04 -6.91 15.91
N LEU A 216 5.52 -5.71 15.70
CA LEU A 216 5.89 -4.52 16.46
C LEU A 216 5.40 -4.65 17.90
N ALA A 217 6.31 -4.50 18.87
CA ALA A 217 5.97 -4.46 20.30
C ALA A 217 5.68 -3.02 20.81
N SER A 218 6.11 -2.00 20.06
CA SER A 218 5.92 -0.59 20.37
C SER A 218 6.03 0.26 19.10
N LEU A 219 5.52 1.50 19.15
CA LEU A 219 5.64 2.48 18.07
C LEU A 219 6.93 3.31 18.13
N LYS A 220 7.93 2.89 18.93
CA LYS A 220 9.23 3.57 18.96
C LYS A 220 9.91 3.48 17.59
N GLY A 221 10.25 4.63 17.04
CA GLY A 221 10.83 4.76 15.71
C GLY A 221 9.80 4.93 14.59
N ALA A 222 8.51 5.04 14.90
CA ALA A 222 7.52 5.52 13.94
C ALA A 222 7.86 6.96 13.49
N PRO A 223 7.39 7.38 12.30
CA PRO A 223 7.53 8.76 11.85
C PRO A 223 6.94 9.74 12.85
N VAL A 224 7.62 10.86 13.04
CA VAL A 224 7.16 11.94 13.92
C VAL A 224 6.08 12.79 13.25
N VAL A 225 6.12 12.87 11.91
CA VAL A 225 5.13 13.56 11.09
C VAL A 225 4.47 12.54 10.17
N VAL A 226 3.15 12.46 10.25
CA VAL A 226 2.28 11.70 9.34
C VAL A 226 1.17 12.65 8.89
N GLY A 227 1.13 12.98 7.60
CA GLY A 227 0.16 13.93 7.06
C GLY A 227 -1.24 13.33 6.86
N GLY A 228 -1.31 12.01 6.66
CA GLY A 228 -2.52 11.25 6.42
C GLY A 228 -2.92 10.34 7.60
N ASN A 229 -3.25 9.11 7.25
CA ASN A 229 -3.67 8.05 8.16
C ASN A 229 -2.47 7.33 8.76
N PHE A 230 -2.59 6.88 10.00
CA PHE A 230 -1.59 6.01 10.64
C PHE A 230 -2.25 4.69 11.04
N SER A 231 -1.87 3.61 10.37
CA SER A 231 -2.35 2.26 10.67
C SER A 231 -1.20 1.39 11.18
N CYS A 232 -1.34 0.91 12.40
CA CYS A 232 -0.44 -0.06 13.05
C CYS A 232 -1.22 -1.29 13.53
N ALA A 233 -2.30 -1.64 12.83
CA ALA A 233 -3.18 -2.73 13.19
C ALA A 233 -2.46 -4.09 13.13
N ALA A 234 -3.03 -5.09 13.82
CA ALA A 234 -2.54 -6.47 13.77
C ALA A 234 -1.04 -6.59 14.07
N ASN A 235 -0.64 -6.11 15.25
CA ASN A 235 0.72 -6.14 15.76
C ASN A 235 0.74 -6.69 17.20
N GLN A 236 1.87 -6.56 17.89
CA GLN A 236 2.06 -6.97 19.28
C GLN A 236 2.21 -5.77 20.23
N ILE A 237 1.62 -4.62 19.86
CA ILE A 237 1.85 -3.35 20.53
C ILE A 237 1.16 -3.35 21.89
N SER A 238 1.93 -3.06 22.93
CA SER A 238 1.43 -2.93 24.31
C SER A 238 1.36 -1.48 24.81
N SER A 239 1.93 -0.54 24.05
CA SER A 239 1.97 0.89 24.36
C SER A 239 2.06 1.71 23.08
N LEU A 240 1.26 2.79 23.01
CA LEU A 240 1.25 3.70 21.87
C LEU A 240 2.36 4.76 21.94
N ILE A 241 3.20 4.77 22.99
CA ILE A 241 4.34 5.67 23.09
C ILE A 241 5.21 5.57 21.82
N GLY A 242 5.34 6.70 21.12
CA GLY A 242 6.04 6.81 19.84
C GLY A 242 5.13 7.07 18.66
N ALA A 243 3.80 6.98 18.81
CA ALA A 243 2.84 7.38 17.79
C ALA A 243 3.05 8.85 17.34
N PRO A 244 2.73 9.18 16.07
CA PRO A 244 2.69 10.56 15.61
C PRO A 244 1.67 11.37 16.42
N GLN A 245 1.93 12.67 16.59
CA GLN A 245 1.11 13.54 17.45
C GLN A 245 -0.25 13.89 16.83
N GLU A 246 -0.29 14.08 15.52
CA GLU A 246 -1.48 14.46 14.76
C GLU A 246 -1.60 13.56 13.54
N VAL A 247 -2.80 13.03 13.30
CA VAL A 247 -3.14 12.19 12.15
C VAL A 247 -4.58 12.43 11.70
N ILE A 248 -4.91 11.99 10.49
CA ILE A 248 -6.28 11.94 10.00
C ILE A 248 -7.00 10.78 10.69
N ASP A 249 -6.75 9.55 10.27
CA ASP A 249 -7.24 8.34 10.94
C ASP A 249 -6.11 7.67 11.74
N PHE A 250 -6.45 7.11 12.90
CA PHE A 250 -5.54 6.27 13.68
C PHE A 250 -6.18 4.91 13.90
N ASP A 251 -5.61 3.89 13.26
CA ASP A 251 -5.95 2.50 13.49
C ASP A 251 -4.84 1.78 14.29
N CYS A 252 -5.18 1.41 15.53
CA CYS A 252 -4.36 0.58 16.42
C CYS A 252 -5.09 -0.71 16.83
N SER A 253 -6.05 -1.16 16.02
CA SER A 253 -6.84 -2.36 16.25
C SER A 253 -5.97 -3.63 16.28
N HIS A 254 -6.51 -4.72 16.84
CA HIS A 254 -5.84 -6.03 16.86
C HIS A 254 -4.42 -5.98 17.44
N ASN A 255 -4.29 -5.47 18.66
CA ASN A 255 -3.02 -5.33 19.37
C ASN A 255 -3.14 -5.86 20.82
N GLN A 256 -2.13 -5.59 21.66
CA GLN A 256 -2.06 -6.03 23.05
C GLN A 256 -2.19 -4.86 24.03
N LEU A 257 -2.84 -3.76 23.62
CA LEU A 257 -2.97 -2.55 24.43
C LEU A 257 -3.82 -2.81 25.66
N THR A 258 -3.34 -2.36 26.82
CA THR A 258 -4.11 -2.36 28.08
C THR A 258 -4.61 -0.96 28.47
N LYS A 259 -4.04 0.07 27.84
CA LYS A 259 -4.33 1.49 28.00
C LYS A 259 -3.95 2.23 26.70
N LEU A 260 -4.45 3.45 26.53
CA LEU A 260 -4.19 4.28 25.35
C LEU A 260 -3.14 5.37 25.58
N ASP A 261 -2.41 5.33 26.70
CA ASP A 261 -1.34 6.29 26.99
C ASP A 261 -0.33 6.36 25.83
N GLY A 262 -0.04 7.57 25.36
CA GLY A 262 0.85 7.82 24.22
C GLY A 262 0.18 7.77 22.85
N SER A 263 -1.15 7.66 22.78
CA SER A 263 -1.90 7.84 21.51
C SER A 263 -1.72 9.23 20.92
N SER A 264 -2.03 9.40 19.63
CA SER A 264 -2.06 10.70 18.96
C SER A 264 -3.04 11.63 19.66
N GLU A 265 -2.58 12.84 19.97
CA GLU A 265 -3.39 13.82 20.71
C GLU A 265 -4.57 14.34 19.88
N LYS A 266 -4.36 14.47 18.56
CA LYS A 266 -5.37 14.97 17.62
C LYS A 266 -5.60 13.97 16.50
N VAL A 267 -6.83 13.45 16.44
CA VAL A 267 -7.29 12.55 15.38
C VAL A 267 -8.45 13.23 14.68
N SER A 268 -8.22 13.63 13.43
CA SER A 268 -9.18 14.48 12.71
C SER A 268 -10.28 13.68 11.98
N GLY A 269 -10.09 12.38 11.81
CA GLY A 269 -11.04 11.41 11.29
C GLY A 269 -11.35 10.33 12.34
N ASN A 270 -11.14 9.06 11.98
CA ASN A 270 -11.49 7.87 12.75
C ASN A 270 -10.41 7.46 13.75
N PHE A 271 -10.82 6.97 14.92
CA PHE A 271 -9.95 6.34 15.90
C PHE A 271 -10.44 4.91 16.15
N ASP A 272 -9.64 3.93 15.76
CA ASP A 272 -9.93 2.51 15.98
C ASP A 272 -8.91 1.90 16.94
N CYS A 273 -9.41 1.45 18.09
CA CYS A 273 -8.67 0.69 19.09
C CYS A 273 -9.38 -0.64 19.43
N SER A 274 -10.13 -1.19 18.47
CA SER A 274 -10.82 -2.46 18.60
C SER A 274 -9.87 -3.63 18.82
N ASP A 275 -10.41 -4.76 19.28
CA ASP A 275 -9.68 -6.02 19.41
C ASP A 275 -8.35 -5.86 20.19
N ASN A 276 -8.46 -5.33 21.41
CA ASN A 276 -7.34 -5.09 22.32
C ASN A 276 -7.67 -5.61 23.74
N CYS A 277 -6.82 -5.32 24.72
CA CYS A 277 -7.02 -5.69 26.13
C CYS A 277 -7.34 -4.48 27.02
N LEU A 278 -7.95 -3.43 26.48
CA LEU A 278 -8.21 -2.18 27.19
C LEU A 278 -9.21 -2.41 28.33
N THR A 279 -8.89 -1.91 29.53
CA THR A 279 -9.79 -1.94 30.70
C THR A 279 -10.45 -0.59 30.98
N SER A 280 -9.88 0.48 30.42
CA SER A 280 -10.43 1.83 30.41
C SER A 280 -10.00 2.56 29.13
N LEU A 281 -10.68 3.66 28.81
CA LEU A 281 -10.32 4.51 27.67
C LEU A 281 -9.39 5.67 28.07
N LYS A 282 -8.75 5.60 29.25
CA LYS A 282 -7.78 6.61 29.67
C LYS A 282 -6.61 6.65 28.66
N GLY A 283 -6.26 7.86 28.24
CA GLY A 283 -5.23 8.11 27.25
C GLY A 283 -5.76 8.17 25.80
N ALA A 284 -7.08 8.00 25.59
CA ALA A 284 -7.69 8.26 24.29
C ALA A 284 -7.44 9.70 23.81
N PRO A 285 -7.47 9.96 22.49
CA PRO A 285 -7.28 11.30 21.93
C PRO A 285 -8.24 12.33 22.54
N GLU A 286 -7.87 13.61 22.56
CA GLU A 286 -8.75 14.64 23.11
C GLU A 286 -9.97 14.92 22.22
N LYS A 287 -9.77 14.77 20.90
CA LYS A 287 -10.75 15.07 19.86
C LYS A 287 -10.68 13.99 18.79
N VAL A 288 -11.84 13.41 18.49
CA VAL A 288 -12.08 12.52 17.35
C VAL A 288 -13.27 13.08 16.58
N LYS A 289 -13.08 13.45 15.31
CA LYS A 289 -14.19 14.01 14.51
C LYS A 289 -14.95 12.93 13.74
N GLY A 290 -14.33 11.81 13.40
CA GLY A 290 -14.96 10.67 12.73
C GLY A 290 -15.57 9.70 13.74
N ASN A 291 -15.39 8.42 13.46
CA ASN A 291 -15.84 7.32 14.30
C ASN A 291 -14.85 7.06 15.44
N PHE A 292 -15.35 6.59 16.58
CA PHE A 292 -14.53 6.07 17.66
C PHE A 292 -14.94 4.61 17.91
N VAL A 293 -14.05 3.69 17.58
CA VAL A 293 -14.29 2.25 17.65
C VAL A 293 -13.40 1.67 18.75
N CYS A 294 -14.01 1.15 19.81
CA CYS A 294 -13.35 0.46 20.92
C CYS A 294 -14.02 -0.89 21.20
N SER A 295 -14.49 -1.54 20.14
CA SER A 295 -15.14 -2.83 20.22
C SER A 295 -14.15 -3.93 20.66
N LYS A 296 -14.67 -5.06 21.15
CA LYS A 296 -13.91 -6.26 21.55
C LYS A 296 -12.71 -5.96 22.44
N ASN A 297 -13.00 -5.36 23.59
CA ASN A 297 -12.02 -5.03 24.61
C ASN A 297 -12.47 -5.59 25.97
N LYS A 298 -11.83 -5.17 27.07
CA LYS A 298 -12.15 -5.57 28.45
C LYS A 298 -12.69 -4.38 29.26
N LEU A 299 -13.37 -3.43 28.60
CA LEU A 299 -13.83 -2.19 29.22
C LEU A 299 -14.93 -2.48 30.26
N THR A 300 -14.81 -1.84 31.43
CA THR A 300 -15.82 -1.90 32.49
C THR A 300 -16.58 -0.58 32.67
N SER A 301 -16.05 0.51 32.13
CA SER A 301 -16.68 1.83 32.09
C SER A 301 -16.21 2.61 30.87
N LEU A 302 -16.94 3.67 30.50
CA LEU A 302 -16.59 4.63 29.46
C LEU A 302 -15.73 5.80 29.99
N LYS A 303 -15.17 5.65 31.20
CA LYS A 303 -14.33 6.68 31.82
C LYS A 303 -13.01 6.82 31.06
N GLY A 304 -12.61 8.07 30.83
CA GLY A 304 -11.40 8.41 30.06
C GLY A 304 -11.65 8.57 28.56
N SER A 305 -12.85 8.23 28.07
CA SER A 305 -13.20 8.37 26.66
C SER A 305 -13.25 9.84 26.20
N VAL A 306 -13.26 10.01 24.88
CA VAL A 306 -13.52 11.28 24.19
C VAL A 306 -14.86 11.88 24.63
N LYS A 307 -14.89 13.20 24.85
CA LYS A 307 -16.11 13.89 25.31
C LYS A 307 -17.16 14.05 24.22
N LYS A 308 -16.72 14.20 22.97
CA LYS A 308 -17.58 14.46 21.80
C LYS A 308 -17.04 13.69 20.61
N ILE A 309 -17.92 12.92 19.98
CA ILE A 309 -17.68 12.18 18.74
C ILE A 309 -18.67 12.73 17.70
N LYS A 310 -18.24 13.07 16.49
CA LYS A 310 -19.21 13.47 15.45
C LYS A 310 -19.73 12.29 14.64
N GLY A 311 -18.93 11.25 14.43
CA GLY A 311 -19.35 10.00 13.80
C GLY A 311 -19.99 9.03 14.79
N ASN A 312 -19.83 7.74 14.50
CA ASN A 312 -20.33 6.64 15.30
C ASN A 312 -19.43 6.37 16.51
N PHE A 313 -20.04 5.89 17.59
CA PHE A 313 -19.34 5.31 18.73
C PHE A 313 -19.66 3.82 18.79
N ASP A 314 -18.65 2.96 18.68
CA ASP A 314 -18.81 1.51 18.76
C ASP A 314 -18.03 0.94 19.94
N CYS A 315 -18.76 0.40 20.92
CA CYS A 315 -18.20 -0.29 22.07
C CYS A 315 -18.69 -1.75 22.19
N THR A 316 -19.08 -2.35 21.05
CA THR A 316 -19.50 -3.75 20.94
C THR A 316 -18.50 -4.72 21.57
N GLY A 317 -18.96 -5.84 22.13
CA GLY A 317 -18.06 -6.89 22.62
C GLY A 317 -17.29 -6.50 23.88
N ASN A 318 -17.86 -5.61 24.71
CA ASN A 318 -17.35 -5.30 26.06
C ASN A 318 -18.39 -5.78 27.10
N PRO A 319 -18.39 -7.07 27.49
CA PRO A 319 -19.52 -7.71 28.16
C PRO A 319 -19.87 -7.11 29.53
N PHE A 320 -18.88 -6.56 30.25
CA PHE A 320 -19.03 -5.99 31.59
C PHE A 320 -19.04 -4.46 31.61
N LEU A 321 -19.22 -3.84 30.45
CA LEU A 321 -19.23 -2.39 30.33
C LEU A 321 -20.40 -1.80 31.13
N THR A 322 -20.18 -0.62 31.70
CA THR A 322 -21.20 0.23 32.29
C THR A 322 -21.17 1.62 31.65
N LEU A 323 -22.29 2.34 31.73
CA LEU A 323 -22.43 3.70 31.20
C LEU A 323 -21.76 4.79 32.05
N ASP A 324 -21.00 4.43 33.07
CA ASP A 324 -20.23 5.41 33.84
C ASP A 324 -19.11 6.00 32.97
N GLY A 325 -19.03 7.32 32.86
CA GLY A 325 -17.90 8.00 32.22
C GLY A 325 -18.22 9.03 31.15
N SER A 326 -17.29 9.19 30.21
CA SER A 326 -16.86 10.53 29.74
C SER A 326 -17.51 11.06 28.46
N ILE A 327 -18.37 10.27 27.82
CA ILE A 327 -18.98 10.62 26.52
C ILE A 327 -20.23 11.47 26.75
N LYS A 328 -20.20 12.72 26.24
CA LYS A 328 -21.34 13.64 26.36
C LYS A 328 -22.21 13.68 25.10
N LYS A 329 -21.60 13.45 23.94
CA LYS A 329 -22.28 13.58 22.64
C LYS A 329 -21.69 12.64 21.61
N VAL A 330 -22.57 11.90 20.94
CA VAL A 330 -22.31 11.11 19.73
C VAL A 330 -23.16 11.66 18.59
N GLY A 331 -22.51 12.08 17.51
CA GLY A 331 -23.18 12.69 16.35
C GLY A 331 -23.78 11.68 15.38
N GLY A 332 -23.25 10.46 15.33
CA GLY A 332 -23.79 9.32 14.59
C GLY A 332 -24.49 8.32 15.50
N ASN A 333 -24.32 7.05 15.18
CA ASN A 333 -24.91 5.93 15.92
C ASN A 333 -24.11 5.59 17.18
N PHE A 334 -24.81 5.13 18.21
CA PHE A 334 -24.22 4.50 19.38
C PHE A 334 -24.43 2.99 19.26
N ILE A 335 -23.35 2.24 19.09
CA ILE A 335 -23.35 0.80 18.80
C ILE A 335 -22.77 0.09 20.02
N CYS A 336 -23.56 -0.78 20.63
CA CYS A 336 -23.13 -1.62 21.74
C CYS A 336 -23.90 -2.93 21.67
N THR A 337 -23.35 -3.91 20.94
CA THR A 337 -23.83 -5.29 20.97
C THR A 337 -22.95 -6.15 21.86
N GLU A 338 -23.39 -7.36 22.19
CA GLU A 338 -22.63 -8.33 22.99
C GLU A 338 -22.29 -7.82 24.41
N HIS A 339 -23.33 -7.34 25.12
CA HIS A 339 -23.24 -6.87 26.51
C HIS A 339 -24.10 -7.71 27.47
N ALA A 340 -23.79 -7.70 28.77
CA ALA A 340 -24.52 -8.43 29.81
C ALA A 340 -25.92 -7.85 30.18
N GLY A 341 -26.67 -7.32 29.20
CA GLY A 341 -28.02 -6.74 29.42
C GLY A 341 -28.06 -5.42 30.19
N LEU A 342 -26.91 -4.80 30.46
CA LEU A 342 -26.81 -3.54 31.22
C LEU A 342 -27.18 -2.29 30.42
N PHE A 343 -27.10 -2.35 29.09
CA PHE A 343 -27.38 -1.27 28.16
C PHE A 343 -28.82 -1.32 27.63
N ASN A 344 -29.42 -0.15 27.45
CA ASN A 344 -30.60 0.08 26.63
C ASN A 344 -30.64 1.55 26.19
N GLU A 345 -31.43 1.85 25.16
CA GLU A 345 -31.48 3.18 24.56
C GLU A 345 -31.78 4.28 25.59
N LYS A 346 -32.75 4.03 26.49
CA LYS A 346 -33.17 5.00 27.50
C LYS A 346 -32.04 5.35 28.46
N LYS A 347 -31.25 4.35 28.90
CA LYS A 347 -30.09 4.57 29.78
C LYS A 347 -28.98 5.33 29.06
N VAL A 348 -28.67 4.98 27.81
CA VAL A 348 -27.65 5.68 27.01
C VAL A 348 -28.03 7.15 26.83
N ARG A 349 -29.26 7.40 26.39
CA ARG A 349 -29.76 8.77 26.15
C ARG A 349 -29.88 9.60 27.44
N ALA A 350 -29.96 8.97 28.62
CA ALA A 350 -29.97 9.67 29.90
C ALA A 350 -28.60 10.25 30.28
N VAL A 351 -27.49 9.68 29.78
CA VAL A 351 -26.11 10.11 30.13
C VAL A 351 -25.36 10.74 28.96
N CYS A 352 -25.75 10.43 27.71
CA CYS A 352 -25.09 10.89 26.50
C CYS A 352 -26.12 11.32 25.44
N THR A 353 -25.89 12.47 24.80
CA THR A 353 -26.70 12.89 23.65
C THR A 353 -26.29 12.10 22.41
N VAL A 354 -27.15 11.21 21.94
CA VAL A 354 -26.95 10.46 20.68
C VAL A 354 -27.86 11.05 19.60
N LYS A 355 -27.30 11.49 18.47
CA LYS A 355 -28.10 12.02 17.35
C LYS A 355 -28.64 10.94 16.42
N GLY A 356 -27.86 9.88 16.19
CA GLY A 356 -28.25 8.76 15.34
C GLY A 356 -29.05 7.70 16.09
N LEU A 357 -28.99 6.49 15.56
CA LEU A 357 -29.62 5.31 16.13
C LEU A 357 -28.81 4.78 17.31
N TYR A 358 -29.52 4.12 18.21
CA TYR A 358 -28.92 3.23 19.17
C TYR A 358 -29.09 1.80 18.66
N ILE A 359 -27.97 1.08 18.53
CA ILE A 359 -27.93 -0.29 17.97
C ILE A 359 -27.44 -1.21 19.08
N GLU A 360 -28.29 -2.18 19.46
CA GLU A 360 -27.98 -3.19 20.48
C GLU A 360 -28.38 -4.59 20.02
N ALA A 361 -27.65 -5.58 20.53
CA ALA A 361 -28.02 -6.98 20.51
C ALA A 361 -27.39 -7.63 21.76
N PRO A 362 -28.17 -8.31 22.62
CA PRO A 362 -27.62 -9.02 23.78
C PRO A 362 -26.71 -10.19 23.33
N LEU A 363 -25.89 -10.69 24.25
CA LEU A 363 -25.02 -11.86 24.07
C LEU A 363 -25.78 -13.12 23.60
#